data_AF-A0A8K0WW04-F1
#
_entry.id   AF-A0A8K0WW04-F1
#
_cell.length_a   1.000
_cell.length_b   1.000
_cell.length_c   1.000
_cell.angle_alpha   90.00
_cell.angle_beta   90.00
_cell.angle_gamma   90.00
#
_symmetry.space_group_name_H-M   'P 1'
#
loop_
_entity.id
_entity.type
_entity.pdbx_description
1 polymer ?
#
loop_
_entity_poly.entity_id
_entity_poly.type
_entity_poly.pdbx_seq_one_letter_code
_entity_poly.pdbx_strand_id
1 'polypeptide(L)'
;MTIGDAPPMPESSRKGRKIARRACDLCRDRRVQCAFDSESSAACRRCSSSGVACTFLTDRKPRGPPSRRVAEARQRALESATSPVEIPPLPLAAISIRQLLPEPVFVAILEDFLARVHPLVPLVHVPTFRSRVASRDFDTDPVFLRLCIGLCAVTTASLPRKFASYEMTWYSDASEFVQRAAHLIHLSRLTNTPRWQTDAAFESIIESSLLSVASIYVNDFIPGWMFASEASVLLHDLRLYKKESYKRFTLIEQELIKRAFWQCFFIQTHDRVENPVPHTGMSHEPRQTDWEFMLPLEWTDEELSAGRVIPGARPLPAIAGFVAVIKVFVCIIDLVNEAFLSSPGTYSMTTKPLVPRLVPELGPPLPRICNHPDVPLIDALFRLMSQIDRFLSLLPHDLKPNRPVEPATQFPSPSSDRDIPAYFDIMKANIHITSIYVQSVILSTCLLRTRALSRRDDSLSVSDSWSWGGSSPATPAGASPRDNSATADLWRLREHIARELLHVINASSLWALESNGGSMVVKIREIAATLLEGEDECDYSKAGDAEKRSREYLARFVEVLTQLDHAPKGNHEPMAPP
;
A
#
# COMPACT_ATOMS: atom_id res chain seq x y z
N MET A 1 12.51 -1.32 51.69
CA MET A 1 12.58 -1.50 53.15
C MET A 1 11.25 -2.07 53.62
N THR A 2 11.32 -3.22 54.28
CA THR A 2 10.20 -4.00 54.83
C THR A 2 9.61 -3.35 56.09
N ILE A 3 8.29 -3.23 56.12
CA ILE A 3 7.43 -3.09 57.32
C ILE A 3 6.33 -4.14 57.06
N GLY A 4 6.04 -5.16 57.85
CA GLY A 4 6.29 -5.47 59.25
C GLY A 4 5.06 -6.24 59.72
N ASP A 5 4.90 -7.51 59.30
CA ASP A 5 3.76 -8.34 59.72
C ASP A 5 4.04 -8.94 61.10
N ALA A 6 3.27 -8.49 62.10
CA ALA A 6 3.31 -9.00 63.46
C ALA A 6 2.86 -10.48 63.52
N PRO A 7 3.46 -11.32 64.39
CA PRO A 7 3.11 -12.73 64.46
C PRO A 7 1.74 -12.96 65.14
N PRO A 8 0.89 -13.87 64.63
CA PRO A 8 -0.41 -14.15 65.21
C PRO A 8 -0.31 -15.11 66.42
N MET A 9 -0.95 -14.72 67.52
CA MET A 9 -1.02 -15.47 68.80
C MET A 9 -1.54 -16.91 68.67
N PRO A 10 -0.98 -17.92 69.35
CA PRO A 10 -1.45 -19.31 69.25
C PRO A 10 -2.68 -19.60 70.15
N GLU A 11 -3.67 -20.32 69.61
CA GLU A 11 -4.77 -20.91 70.38
C GLU A 11 -4.34 -22.27 70.97
N SER A 12 -4.72 -22.53 72.23
CA SER A 12 -4.41 -23.77 72.94
C SER A 12 -5.46 -24.85 72.69
N SER A 13 -5.01 -26.10 72.48
CA SER A 13 -5.90 -27.27 72.47
C SER A 13 -6.12 -27.77 73.91
N ARG A 14 -7.28 -28.38 74.17
CA ARG A 14 -7.81 -28.86 75.47
C ARG A 14 -6.95 -29.90 76.23
N LYS A 15 -5.70 -30.15 75.81
CA LYS A 15 -4.69 -30.95 76.54
C LYS A 15 -3.30 -30.27 76.60
N GLY A 16 -3.24 -28.94 76.56
CA GLY A 16 -2.01 -28.17 76.84
C GLY A 16 -0.87 -28.32 75.82
N ARG A 17 -1.07 -29.04 74.71
CA ARG A 17 -0.09 -29.15 73.62
C ARG A 17 -0.40 -28.10 72.55
N LYS A 18 0.56 -27.20 72.28
CA LYS A 18 0.48 -26.21 71.20
C LYS A 18 0.67 -26.93 69.85
N ILE A 19 -0.34 -26.87 68.99
CA ILE A 19 -0.31 -27.42 67.63
C ILE A 19 -0.02 -26.26 66.66
N ALA A 20 0.89 -26.44 65.71
CA ALA A 20 1.16 -25.41 64.70
C ALA A 20 -0.08 -25.18 63.82
N ARG A 21 -0.44 -23.91 63.58
CA ARG A 21 -1.57 -23.51 62.70
C ARG A 21 -1.42 -24.06 61.27
N ARG A 22 -0.17 -24.31 60.84
CA ARG A 22 0.20 -24.89 59.56
C ARG A 22 1.18 -26.04 59.79
N ALA A 23 0.87 -27.22 59.24
CA ALA A 23 1.86 -28.30 59.12
C ALA A 23 2.91 -27.94 58.05
N CYS A 24 4.18 -28.23 58.32
CA CYS A 24 5.27 -28.10 57.34
C CYS A 24 5.05 -29.05 56.14
N ASP A 25 5.77 -28.79 55.05
CA ASP A 25 5.61 -29.49 53.78
C ASP A 25 5.76 -31.01 53.96
N LEU A 26 6.79 -31.45 54.69
CA LEU A 26 7.06 -32.88 54.92
C LEU A 26 6.01 -33.56 55.80
N CYS A 27 5.60 -32.95 56.92
CA CYS A 27 4.57 -33.52 57.79
C CYS A 27 3.21 -33.57 57.10
N ARG A 28 2.93 -32.58 56.25
CA ARG A 28 1.72 -32.53 55.42
C ARG A 28 1.72 -33.64 54.37
N ASP A 29 2.82 -33.82 53.65
CA ASP A 29 2.95 -34.85 52.63
C ASP A 29 2.80 -36.25 53.22
N ARG A 30 3.47 -36.50 54.36
CA ARG A 30 3.35 -37.74 55.12
C ARG A 30 2.04 -37.90 55.89
N ARG A 31 1.15 -36.89 55.88
CA ARG A 31 -0.14 -36.86 56.60
C ARG A 31 -0.02 -37.17 58.10
N VAL A 32 1.01 -36.62 58.74
CA VAL A 32 1.30 -36.82 60.18
C VAL A 32 1.25 -35.50 60.94
N GLN A 33 1.06 -35.58 62.26
CA GLN A 33 0.99 -34.39 63.10
C GLN A 33 2.33 -33.63 63.13
N CYS A 34 2.27 -32.35 62.78
CA CYS A 34 3.38 -31.41 62.89
C CYS A 34 3.30 -30.70 64.24
N ALA A 35 4.31 -30.90 65.09
CA ALA A 35 4.38 -30.33 66.43
C ALA A 35 5.76 -29.70 66.65
N PHE A 36 5.78 -28.53 67.27
CA PHE A 36 6.99 -27.78 67.63
C PHE A 36 7.12 -27.74 69.15
N ASP A 37 8.35 -27.81 69.65
CA ASP A 37 8.62 -27.83 71.09
C ASP A 37 8.67 -26.41 71.68
N SER A 38 9.04 -25.39 70.88
CA SER A 38 9.00 -23.97 71.23
C SER A 38 8.74 -23.08 70.00
N GLU A 39 8.33 -21.81 70.21
CA GLU A 39 8.05 -20.84 69.14
C GLU A 39 9.31 -20.39 68.38
N SER A 40 10.49 -20.48 69.02
CA SER A 40 11.79 -20.18 68.43
C SER A 40 12.47 -21.40 67.79
N SER A 41 11.79 -22.55 67.71
CA SER A 41 12.34 -23.76 67.10
C SER A 41 12.27 -23.69 65.58
N ALA A 42 13.42 -23.75 64.91
CA ALA A 42 13.53 -23.68 63.46
C ALA A 42 12.95 -24.90 62.72
N ALA A 43 12.70 -26.01 63.41
CA ALA A 43 12.16 -27.24 62.82
C ALA A 43 11.18 -27.95 63.74
N CYS A 44 10.13 -28.55 63.18
CA CYS A 44 9.21 -29.35 63.97
C CYS A 44 9.90 -30.61 64.51
N ARG A 45 9.38 -31.18 65.61
CA ARG A 45 9.97 -32.32 66.31
C ARG A 45 10.32 -33.48 65.38
N ARG A 46 9.46 -33.76 64.40
CA ARG A 46 9.64 -34.87 63.45
C ARG A 46 10.69 -34.58 62.38
N CYS A 47 10.72 -33.36 61.84
CA CYS A 47 11.77 -32.93 60.92
C CYS A 47 13.14 -32.91 61.61
N SER A 48 13.17 -32.43 62.86
CA SER A 48 14.39 -32.42 63.68
C SER A 48 14.88 -33.84 63.97
N SER A 49 14.00 -34.77 64.37
CA SER A 49 14.39 -36.17 64.64
C SER A 49 14.83 -36.93 63.39
N SER A 50 14.34 -36.52 62.22
CA SER A 50 14.68 -37.16 60.94
C SER A 50 15.84 -36.47 60.21
N GLY A 51 16.45 -35.42 60.79
CA GLY A 51 17.60 -34.73 60.20
C GLY A 51 17.31 -34.01 58.88
N VAL A 52 16.04 -33.64 58.62
CA VAL A 52 15.59 -33.05 57.35
C VAL A 52 15.06 -31.64 57.55
N ALA A 53 15.22 -30.78 56.53
CA ALA A 53 14.78 -29.39 56.57
C ALA A 53 13.25 -29.28 56.74
N CYS A 54 12.82 -28.42 57.67
CA CYS A 54 11.41 -28.15 57.93
C CYS A 54 10.94 -26.93 57.13
N THR A 55 10.38 -27.15 55.94
CA THR A 55 10.00 -26.08 55.00
C THR A 55 8.48 -25.83 54.93
N PHE A 56 8.10 -24.64 54.46
CA PHE A 56 6.71 -24.21 54.23
C PHE A 56 6.52 -23.57 52.84
N LEU A 57 7.33 -23.98 51.88
CA LEU A 57 7.48 -23.35 50.58
C LEU A 57 6.37 -23.78 49.59
N THR A 58 5.61 -24.84 49.87
CA THR A 58 4.52 -25.24 48.95
C THR A 58 3.24 -24.45 49.15
N ASP A 59 2.79 -23.78 48.08
CA ASP A 59 1.51 -23.08 48.03
C ASP A 59 0.31 -24.03 48.19
N ARG A 60 -0.68 -23.59 48.96
CA ARG A 60 -1.92 -24.35 49.17
C ARG A 60 -2.94 -23.97 48.10
N LYS A 61 -3.28 -24.92 47.22
CA LYS A 61 -4.54 -24.84 46.47
C LYS A 61 -5.71 -24.94 47.46
N PRO A 62 -6.67 -23.98 47.46
CA PRO A 62 -7.85 -24.08 48.31
C PRO A 62 -8.63 -25.36 47.98
N ARG A 63 -9.12 -26.05 49.02
CA ARG A 63 -9.95 -27.25 48.84
C ARG A 63 -11.42 -26.84 48.85
N GLY A 64 -12.12 -27.21 47.79
CA GLY A 64 -13.57 -27.00 47.64
C GLY A 64 -13.92 -25.77 46.79
N PRO A 65 -15.16 -25.72 46.26
CA PRO A 65 -15.67 -24.55 45.55
C PRO A 65 -15.57 -23.30 46.44
N PRO A 66 -15.35 -22.10 45.87
CA PRO A 66 -15.30 -20.87 46.63
C PRO A 66 -16.58 -20.69 47.45
N SER A 67 -16.46 -20.19 48.68
CA SER A 67 -17.62 -20.00 49.55
C SER A 67 -18.66 -19.12 48.84
N ARG A 68 -19.94 -19.45 49.01
CA ARG A 68 -21.06 -18.77 48.37
C ARG A 68 -20.98 -17.23 48.49
N ARG A 69 -20.48 -16.70 49.62
CA ARG A 69 -20.27 -15.26 49.82
C ARG A 69 -19.16 -14.66 48.94
N VAL A 70 -18.09 -15.40 48.67
CA VAL A 70 -17.00 -14.96 47.78
C VAL A 70 -17.43 -15.08 46.32
N ALA A 71 -18.21 -16.09 45.98
CA ALA A 71 -18.86 -16.20 44.67
C ALA A 71 -19.86 -15.06 44.43
N GLU A 72 -20.73 -14.76 45.41
CA GLU A 72 -21.70 -13.65 45.36
C GLU A 72 -21.01 -12.27 45.35
N ALA A 73 -19.87 -12.10 46.03
CA ALA A 73 -19.10 -10.86 45.99
C ALA A 73 -18.37 -10.67 44.64
N ARG A 74 -17.83 -11.75 44.06
CA ARG A 74 -17.30 -11.72 42.69
C ARG A 74 -18.38 -11.48 41.66
N GLN A 75 -19.56 -12.07 41.86
CA GLN A 75 -20.72 -11.88 40.99
C GLN A 75 -21.23 -10.44 41.08
N ARG A 76 -21.33 -9.86 42.27
CA ARG A 76 -21.65 -8.43 42.45
C ARG A 76 -20.60 -7.49 41.86
N ALA A 77 -19.30 -7.84 41.94
CA ALA A 77 -18.25 -7.06 41.29
C ALA A 77 -18.28 -7.16 39.76
N LEU A 78 -18.70 -8.31 39.22
CA LEU A 78 -18.91 -8.52 37.78
C LEU A 78 -20.19 -7.80 37.30
N GLU A 79 -21.24 -7.77 38.12
CA GLU A 79 -22.50 -7.06 37.90
C GLU A 79 -22.32 -5.53 38.01
N SER A 80 -21.45 -5.04 38.90
CA SER A 80 -21.09 -3.61 38.95
C SER A 80 -20.13 -3.17 37.85
N ALA A 81 -19.38 -4.10 37.25
CA ALA A 81 -18.52 -3.86 36.09
C ALA A 81 -19.27 -3.93 34.75
N THR A 82 -20.56 -4.30 34.75
CA THR A 82 -21.38 -4.49 33.55
C THR A 82 -22.44 -3.40 33.32
N SER A 83 -22.50 -2.35 34.14
CA SER A 83 -23.12 -1.09 33.69
C SER A 83 -22.07 -0.31 32.89
N PRO A 84 -22.20 -0.18 31.57
CA PRO A 84 -21.36 0.75 30.83
C PRO A 84 -21.63 2.13 31.42
N VAL A 85 -20.60 2.83 31.87
CA VAL A 85 -20.71 4.27 32.03
C VAL A 85 -20.97 4.80 30.62
N GLU A 86 -22.21 5.16 30.31
CA GLU A 86 -22.57 5.84 29.07
C GLU A 86 -21.89 7.20 29.09
N ILE A 87 -20.69 7.27 28.52
CA ILE A 87 -20.00 8.53 28.25
C ILE A 87 -20.91 9.30 27.29
N PRO A 88 -21.36 10.52 27.64
CA PRO A 88 -22.19 11.31 26.76
C PRO A 88 -21.49 11.47 25.40
N PRO A 89 -22.18 11.23 24.27
CA PRO A 89 -21.59 11.44 22.96
C PRO A 89 -21.17 12.91 22.80
N LEU A 90 -20.08 13.14 22.07
CA LEU A 90 -19.64 14.50 21.76
C LEU A 90 -20.79 15.26 21.08
N PRO A 91 -20.99 16.56 21.39
CA PRO A 91 -22.09 17.36 20.85
C PRO A 91 -21.80 17.80 19.41
N LEU A 92 -21.56 16.84 18.53
CA LEU A 92 -21.32 17.04 17.11
C LEU A 92 -22.63 16.88 16.34
N ALA A 93 -22.89 17.78 15.40
CA ALA A 93 -24.07 17.70 14.56
C ALA A 93 -24.03 16.44 13.67
N ALA A 94 -25.19 15.89 13.35
CA ALA A 94 -25.30 14.80 12.38
C ALA A 94 -24.75 15.25 11.02
N ILE A 95 -23.82 14.47 10.49
CA ILE A 95 -23.21 14.71 9.18
C ILE A 95 -24.17 14.22 8.09
N SER A 96 -24.36 15.02 7.04
CA SER A 96 -25.16 14.69 5.85
C SER A 96 -24.45 15.18 4.59
N ILE A 97 -24.98 14.82 3.41
CA ILE A 97 -24.44 15.30 2.13
C ILE A 97 -24.45 16.83 2.02
N ARG A 98 -25.37 17.52 2.71
CA ARG A 98 -25.54 18.99 2.63
C ARG A 98 -24.34 19.76 3.19
N GLN A 99 -23.54 19.15 4.07
CA GLN A 99 -22.31 19.76 4.58
C GLN A 99 -21.13 19.62 3.60
N LEU A 100 -21.28 18.78 2.56
CA LEU A 100 -20.32 18.60 1.48
C LEU A 100 -20.75 19.40 0.24
N LEU A 101 -21.94 19.13 -0.31
CA LEU A 101 -22.38 19.75 -1.57
C LEU A 101 -23.90 19.52 -1.84
N PRO A 102 -24.49 20.22 -2.82
CA PRO A 102 -25.86 19.97 -3.26
C PRO A 102 -26.05 18.57 -3.86
N GLU A 103 -27.18 17.93 -3.57
CA GLU A 103 -27.46 16.55 -3.98
C GLU A 103 -27.35 16.27 -5.50
N PRO A 104 -27.79 17.15 -6.43
CA PRO A 104 -27.61 16.89 -7.86
C PRO A 104 -26.14 16.75 -8.25
N VAL A 105 -25.27 17.57 -7.65
CA VAL A 105 -23.82 17.52 -7.86
C VAL A 105 -23.24 16.25 -7.23
N PHE A 106 -23.74 15.83 -6.07
CA PHE A 106 -23.35 14.58 -5.40
C PHE A 106 -23.52 13.39 -6.31
N VAL A 107 -24.74 13.22 -6.85
CA VAL A 107 -25.08 12.10 -7.72
C VAL A 107 -24.28 12.16 -9.02
N ALA A 108 -24.09 13.35 -9.60
CA ALA A 108 -23.27 13.53 -10.80
C ALA A 108 -21.82 13.05 -10.61
N ILE A 109 -21.18 13.44 -9.50
CA ILE A 109 -19.82 13.01 -9.16
C ILE A 109 -19.76 11.48 -8.96
N LEU A 110 -20.77 10.86 -8.33
CA LEU A 110 -20.82 9.41 -8.15
C LEU A 110 -21.01 8.65 -9.48
N GLU A 111 -21.75 9.20 -10.44
CA GLU A 111 -21.83 8.61 -11.78
C GLU A 111 -20.51 8.75 -12.55
N ASP A 112 -19.82 9.87 -12.40
CA ASP A 112 -18.49 10.07 -12.96
C ASP A 112 -17.45 9.13 -12.35
N PHE A 113 -17.55 8.86 -11.05
CA PHE A 113 -16.75 7.83 -10.41
C PHE A 113 -16.93 6.49 -11.12
N LEU A 114 -18.18 6.03 -11.28
CA LEU A 114 -18.49 4.74 -11.91
C LEU A 114 -18.02 4.68 -13.38
N ALA A 115 -18.15 5.78 -14.11
CA ALA A 115 -17.79 5.83 -15.53
C ALA A 115 -16.28 5.95 -15.77
N ARG A 116 -15.54 6.65 -14.90
CA ARG A 116 -14.17 7.10 -15.18
C ARG A 116 -13.12 6.66 -14.17
N VAL A 117 -13.47 6.53 -12.90
CA VAL A 117 -12.50 6.30 -11.82
C VAL A 117 -12.54 4.87 -11.30
N HIS A 118 -13.73 4.25 -11.26
CA HIS A 118 -13.93 2.83 -10.90
C HIS A 118 -13.02 1.85 -11.65
N PRO A 119 -12.78 2.00 -12.97
CA PRO A 119 -11.80 1.18 -13.70
C PRO A 119 -10.40 1.09 -13.07
N LEU A 120 -10.00 2.13 -12.33
CA LEU A 120 -8.69 2.29 -11.72
C LEU A 120 -8.72 2.08 -10.21
N VAL A 121 -9.82 2.50 -9.56
CA VAL A 121 -10.05 2.41 -8.12
C VAL A 121 -11.34 1.61 -7.87
N PRO A 122 -11.36 0.27 -8.12
CA PRO A 122 -12.57 -0.55 -8.13
C PRO A 122 -13.06 -0.93 -6.71
N LEU A 123 -13.16 0.05 -5.82
CA LEU A 123 -13.45 -0.15 -4.39
C LEU A 123 -14.94 -0.25 -4.04
N VAL A 124 -15.80 -0.43 -5.05
CA VAL A 124 -17.23 -0.74 -4.87
C VAL A 124 -17.68 -1.86 -5.79
N HIS A 125 -18.68 -2.60 -5.31
CA HIS A 125 -19.46 -3.52 -6.12
C HIS A 125 -20.64 -2.75 -6.73
N VAL A 126 -20.64 -2.56 -8.04
CA VAL A 126 -21.49 -1.55 -8.71
C VAL A 126 -22.99 -1.81 -8.50
N PRO A 127 -23.52 -3.05 -8.63
CA PRO A 127 -24.94 -3.31 -8.39
C PRO A 127 -25.40 -2.95 -6.98
N THR A 128 -24.63 -3.36 -5.96
CA THR A 128 -24.95 -3.04 -4.57
C THR A 128 -24.85 -1.53 -4.35
N PHE A 129 -23.79 -0.88 -4.83
CA PHE A 129 -23.60 0.55 -4.68
C PHE A 129 -24.76 1.35 -5.30
N ARG A 130 -25.12 1.07 -6.56
CA ARG A 130 -26.24 1.75 -7.25
C ARG A 130 -27.56 1.57 -6.51
N SER A 131 -27.84 0.36 -6.03
CA SER A 131 -29.05 0.07 -5.24
C SER A 131 -29.11 0.91 -3.96
N ARG A 132 -27.99 1.04 -3.25
CA ARG A 132 -27.90 1.83 -2.02
C ARG A 132 -27.97 3.34 -2.25
N VAL A 133 -27.40 3.85 -3.34
CA VAL A 133 -27.57 5.25 -3.75
C VAL A 133 -29.04 5.54 -4.11
N ALA A 134 -29.68 4.66 -4.88
CA ALA A 134 -31.09 4.83 -5.25
C ALA A 134 -32.03 4.77 -4.04
N SER A 135 -31.70 3.93 -3.05
CA SER A 135 -32.43 3.81 -1.78
C SER A 135 -32.12 4.94 -0.80
N ARG A 136 -31.19 5.84 -1.15
CA ARG A 136 -30.70 6.95 -0.30
C ARG A 136 -30.15 6.49 1.04
N ASP A 137 -29.47 5.34 1.06
CA ASP A 137 -28.86 4.81 2.28
C ASP A 137 -27.86 5.81 2.90
N PHE A 138 -27.32 6.75 2.13
CA PHE A 138 -26.41 7.79 2.60
C PHE A 138 -27.07 8.80 3.56
N ASP A 139 -28.40 8.83 3.66
CA ASP A 139 -29.12 9.64 4.65
C ASP A 139 -29.24 8.92 6.01
N THR A 140 -29.14 7.58 6.04
CA THR A 140 -29.41 6.76 7.23
C THR A 140 -28.23 5.95 7.73
N ASP A 141 -27.33 5.54 6.84
CA ASP A 141 -26.13 4.77 7.16
C ASP A 141 -24.88 5.69 7.08
N PRO A 142 -24.30 6.06 8.24
CA PRO A 142 -23.11 6.92 8.27
C PRO A 142 -21.88 6.26 7.64
N VAL A 143 -21.77 4.92 7.63
CA VAL A 143 -20.66 4.20 6.99
C VAL A 143 -20.75 4.36 5.47
N PHE A 144 -21.95 4.16 4.92
CA PHE A 144 -22.18 4.35 3.49
C PHE A 144 -22.06 5.81 3.05
N LEU A 145 -22.48 6.76 3.90
CA LEU A 145 -22.22 8.18 3.65
C LEU A 145 -20.71 8.46 3.54
N ARG A 146 -19.89 7.96 4.48
CA ARG A 146 -18.42 8.14 4.42
C ARG A 146 -17.81 7.54 3.16
N LEU A 147 -18.27 6.35 2.74
CA LEU A 147 -17.88 5.76 1.46
C LEU A 147 -18.19 6.74 0.32
N CYS A 148 -19.41 7.25 0.20
CA CYS A 148 -19.79 8.17 -0.86
C CYS A 148 -18.99 9.49 -0.83
N ILE A 149 -18.70 10.03 0.36
CA ILE A 149 -17.84 11.22 0.52
C ILE A 149 -16.42 10.92 0.00
N GLY A 150 -15.85 9.77 0.35
CA GLY A 150 -14.53 9.34 -0.14
C GLY A 150 -14.50 9.13 -1.66
N LEU A 151 -15.57 8.56 -2.23
CA LEU A 151 -15.73 8.43 -3.68
C LEU A 151 -15.82 9.79 -4.38
N CYS A 152 -16.49 10.77 -3.77
CA CYS A 152 -16.51 12.13 -4.29
C CYS A 152 -15.10 12.74 -4.28
N ALA A 153 -14.38 12.62 -3.16
CA ALA A 153 -13.04 13.17 -3.00
C ALA A 153 -12.05 12.61 -4.04
N VAL A 154 -12.00 11.28 -4.21
CA VAL A 154 -11.10 10.66 -5.19
C VAL A 154 -11.48 11.05 -6.63
N THR A 155 -12.77 11.21 -6.92
CA THR A 155 -13.25 11.57 -8.26
C THR A 155 -12.92 12.99 -8.64
N THR A 156 -13.16 13.95 -7.75
CA THR A 156 -12.79 15.36 -7.97
C THR A 156 -11.28 15.53 -8.09
N ALA A 157 -10.51 14.80 -7.28
CA ALA A 157 -9.04 14.79 -7.35
C ALA A 157 -8.52 14.16 -8.67
N SER A 158 -9.20 13.14 -9.18
CA SER A 158 -8.81 12.45 -10.42
C SER A 158 -9.24 13.20 -11.68
N LEU A 159 -10.27 14.05 -11.60
CA LEU A 159 -10.87 14.76 -12.75
C LEU A 159 -10.81 16.29 -12.56
N PRO A 160 -9.61 16.90 -12.48
CA PRO A 160 -9.45 18.32 -12.12
C PRO A 160 -10.16 19.27 -13.10
N ARG A 161 -10.22 18.94 -14.40
CA ARG A 161 -10.98 19.74 -15.38
C ARG A 161 -12.48 19.71 -15.16
N LYS A 162 -13.00 18.58 -14.68
CA LYS A 162 -14.42 18.42 -14.41
C LYS A 162 -14.83 19.15 -13.13
N PHE A 163 -13.88 19.43 -12.23
CA PHE A 163 -14.12 20.21 -11.02
C PHE A 163 -14.84 21.53 -11.30
N ALA A 164 -14.37 22.31 -12.28
CA ALA A 164 -15.00 23.57 -12.67
C ALA A 164 -16.43 23.39 -13.21
N SER A 165 -16.73 22.25 -13.84
CA SER A 165 -18.07 21.95 -14.39
C SER A 165 -19.10 21.52 -13.35
N TYR A 166 -18.66 21.15 -12.14
CA TYR A 166 -19.57 20.84 -11.03
C TYR A 166 -20.16 22.10 -10.38
N GLU A 167 -19.71 23.29 -10.78
CA GLU A 167 -20.17 24.60 -10.28
C GLU A 167 -20.13 24.70 -8.74
N MET A 168 -19.09 24.10 -8.13
CA MET A 168 -18.94 24.02 -6.68
C MET A 168 -18.43 25.35 -6.12
N THR A 169 -19.34 26.29 -5.82
CA THR A 169 -18.97 27.64 -5.35
C THR A 169 -18.40 27.69 -3.94
N TRP A 170 -18.42 26.57 -3.20
CA TRP A 170 -17.96 26.50 -1.80
C TRP A 170 -16.46 26.26 -1.67
N TYR A 171 -15.78 25.94 -2.76
CA TYR A 171 -14.37 25.51 -2.77
C TYR A 171 -13.61 26.27 -3.85
N SER A 172 -12.40 26.72 -3.54
CA SER A 172 -11.51 27.35 -4.52
C SER A 172 -11.00 26.35 -5.56
N ASP A 173 -10.71 25.12 -5.11
CA ASP A 173 -10.10 24.07 -5.90
C ASP A 173 -10.41 22.67 -5.33
N ALA A 174 -9.96 21.64 -6.04
CA ALA A 174 -10.16 20.26 -5.64
C ALA A 174 -9.44 19.89 -4.32
N SER A 175 -8.35 20.58 -3.95
CA SER A 175 -7.62 20.31 -2.72
C SER A 175 -8.45 20.71 -1.50
N GLU A 176 -9.04 21.91 -1.51
CA GLU A 176 -9.94 22.35 -0.45
C GLU A 176 -11.15 21.42 -0.30
N PHE A 177 -11.70 20.95 -1.43
CA PHE A 177 -12.78 19.97 -1.44
C PHE A 177 -12.36 18.64 -0.78
N VAL A 178 -11.20 18.09 -1.13
CA VAL A 178 -10.67 16.84 -0.56
C VAL A 178 -10.44 16.98 0.94
N GLN A 179 -9.87 18.10 1.40
CA GLN A 179 -9.69 18.38 2.83
C GLN A 179 -11.04 18.44 3.56
N ARG A 180 -12.05 19.08 2.95
CA ARG A 180 -13.41 19.12 3.52
C ARG A 180 -14.03 17.73 3.60
N ALA A 181 -13.89 16.89 2.58
CA ALA A 181 -14.33 15.51 2.61
C ALA A 181 -13.65 14.71 3.75
N ALA A 182 -12.33 14.84 3.92
CA ALA A 182 -11.60 14.21 5.01
C ALA A 182 -12.10 14.66 6.39
N HIS A 183 -12.35 15.96 6.58
CA HIS A 183 -12.93 16.49 7.82
C HIS A 183 -14.31 15.89 8.13
N LEU A 184 -15.19 15.77 7.13
CA LEU A 184 -16.52 15.17 7.33
C LEU A 184 -16.46 13.68 7.65
N ILE A 185 -15.55 12.93 7.03
CA ILE A 185 -15.30 11.52 7.35
C ILE A 185 -14.81 11.38 8.79
N HIS A 186 -13.84 12.19 9.23
CA HIS A 186 -13.36 12.17 10.61
C HIS A 186 -14.45 12.54 11.62
N LEU A 187 -15.24 13.58 11.34
CA LEU A 187 -16.36 13.95 12.21
C LEU A 187 -17.39 12.83 12.31
N SER A 188 -17.75 12.19 11.18
CA SER A 188 -18.65 11.03 11.19
C SER A 188 -18.06 9.84 11.96
N ARG A 189 -16.75 9.59 11.88
CA ARG A 189 -16.09 8.55 12.68
C ARG A 189 -16.17 8.86 14.17
N LEU A 190 -15.91 10.11 14.58
CA LEU A 190 -16.01 10.55 15.98
C LEU A 190 -17.43 10.41 16.54
N THR A 191 -18.47 10.58 15.72
CA THR A 191 -19.87 10.46 16.15
C THR A 191 -20.39 9.03 16.12
N ASN A 192 -20.05 8.26 15.09
CA ASN A 192 -20.73 6.98 14.79
C ASN A 192 -19.85 5.76 15.02
N THR A 193 -18.52 5.89 14.98
CA THR A 193 -17.58 4.79 15.14
C THR A 193 -16.33 5.22 15.91
N PRO A 194 -16.44 5.83 17.11
CA PRO A 194 -15.35 6.55 17.78
C PRO A 194 -14.12 5.71 18.13
N ARG A 195 -14.24 4.37 18.05
CA ARG A 195 -13.16 3.42 18.28
C ARG A 195 -12.56 2.87 16.99
N TRP A 196 -12.75 3.49 15.83
CA TRP A 196 -12.21 2.99 14.54
C TRP A 196 -10.70 2.72 14.54
N GLN A 197 -9.95 3.39 15.42
CA GLN A 197 -8.51 3.21 15.59
C GLN A 197 -8.13 1.96 16.42
N THR A 198 -9.05 1.45 17.24
CA THR A 198 -8.83 0.26 18.09
C THR A 198 -9.68 -0.94 17.69
N ASP A 199 -10.87 -0.68 17.13
CA ASP A 199 -11.83 -1.65 16.63
C ASP A 199 -11.78 -1.56 15.09
N ALA A 200 -10.75 -2.19 14.50
CA ALA A 200 -10.53 -2.12 13.06
C ALA A 200 -11.71 -2.70 12.27
N ALA A 201 -12.14 -1.97 11.25
CA ALA A 201 -13.23 -2.33 10.35
C ALA A 201 -12.74 -2.21 8.89
N PHE A 202 -13.28 -3.01 7.99
CA PHE A 202 -12.79 -3.00 6.61
C PHE A 202 -13.26 -1.74 5.85
N GLU A 203 -14.37 -1.15 6.26
CA GLU A 203 -14.88 0.11 5.74
C GLU A 203 -13.91 1.25 6.04
N SER A 204 -13.31 1.25 7.23
CA SER A 204 -12.23 2.20 7.57
C SER A 204 -11.02 2.05 6.65
N ILE A 205 -10.67 0.83 6.22
CA ILE A 205 -9.60 0.60 5.24
C ILE A 205 -9.96 1.26 3.90
N ILE A 206 -11.17 1.00 3.39
CA ILE A 206 -11.65 1.55 2.11
C ILE A 206 -11.67 3.09 2.16
N GLU A 207 -12.26 3.66 3.21
CA GLU A 207 -12.31 5.11 3.44
C GLU A 207 -10.91 5.74 3.45
N SER A 208 -9.96 5.15 4.18
CA SER A 208 -8.59 5.66 4.27
C SER A 208 -7.82 5.44 2.97
N SER A 209 -8.04 4.35 2.24
CA SER A 209 -7.48 4.16 0.90
C SER A 209 -7.98 5.23 -0.08
N LEU A 210 -9.28 5.55 -0.08
CA LEU A 210 -9.87 6.58 -0.94
C LEU A 210 -9.31 7.97 -0.62
N LEU A 211 -9.26 8.35 0.66
CA LEU A 211 -8.69 9.63 1.09
C LEU A 211 -7.20 9.73 0.76
N SER A 212 -6.45 8.63 0.90
CA SER A 212 -5.04 8.60 0.52
C SER A 212 -4.83 8.93 -0.96
N VAL A 213 -5.55 8.25 -1.85
CA VAL A 213 -5.47 8.51 -3.30
C VAL A 213 -5.89 9.94 -3.62
N ALA A 214 -7.01 10.40 -3.04
CA ALA A 214 -7.51 11.75 -3.26
C ALA A 214 -6.48 12.82 -2.85
N SER A 215 -5.92 12.72 -1.64
CA SER A 215 -4.93 13.66 -1.12
C SER A 215 -3.64 13.67 -1.95
N ILE A 216 -3.13 12.49 -2.35
CA ILE A 216 -1.95 12.42 -3.22
C ILE A 216 -2.21 13.07 -4.58
N TYR A 217 -3.39 12.88 -5.16
CA TYR A 217 -3.72 13.41 -6.50
C TYR A 217 -3.90 14.94 -6.52
N VAL A 218 -4.25 15.55 -5.38
CA VAL A 218 -4.24 17.02 -5.23
C VAL A 218 -2.90 17.56 -4.71
N ASN A 219 -1.86 16.73 -4.68
CA ASN A 219 -0.51 17.04 -4.18
C ASN A 219 -0.45 17.39 -2.68
N ASP A 220 -1.43 16.95 -1.89
CA ASP A 220 -1.41 17.04 -0.42
C ASP A 220 -0.83 15.75 0.18
N PHE A 221 0.49 15.60 0.02
CA PHE A 221 1.19 14.34 0.24
C PHE A 221 1.16 13.88 1.71
N ILE A 222 1.30 14.78 2.69
CA ILE A 222 1.40 14.39 4.10
C ILE A 222 0.10 13.72 4.60
N PRO A 223 -1.09 14.31 4.43
CA PRO A 223 -2.36 13.61 4.68
C PRO A 223 -2.48 12.32 3.86
N GLY A 224 -2.07 12.35 2.59
CA GLY A 224 -2.05 11.18 1.71
C GLY A 224 -1.29 9.99 2.31
N TRP A 225 -0.08 10.21 2.80
CA TRP A 225 0.74 9.21 3.46
C TRP A 225 0.20 8.78 4.82
N MET A 226 -0.40 9.69 5.58
CA MET A 226 -1.05 9.36 6.85
C MET A 226 -2.23 8.40 6.63
N PHE A 227 -3.08 8.67 5.65
CA PHE A 227 -4.20 7.80 5.30
C PHE A 227 -3.74 6.44 4.73
N ALA A 228 -2.69 6.43 3.89
CA ALA A 228 -2.08 5.19 3.41
C ALA A 228 -1.56 4.33 4.57
N SER A 229 -0.95 4.98 5.56
CA SER A 229 -0.41 4.33 6.76
C SER A 229 -1.53 3.80 7.65
N GLU A 230 -2.61 4.57 7.86
CA GLU A 230 -3.80 4.12 8.58
C GLU A 230 -4.39 2.86 7.93
N ALA A 231 -4.61 2.87 6.61
CA ALA A 231 -5.11 1.70 5.88
C ALA A 231 -4.17 0.48 6.02
N SER A 232 -2.86 0.69 5.95
CA SER A 232 -1.85 -0.36 6.09
C SER A 232 -1.86 -0.99 7.49
N VAL A 233 -1.98 -0.17 8.54
CA VAL A 233 -2.08 -0.64 9.93
C VAL A 233 -3.37 -1.43 10.14
N LEU A 234 -4.50 -0.95 9.63
CA LEU A 234 -5.79 -1.64 9.74
C LEU A 234 -5.79 -2.99 9.00
N LEU A 235 -5.20 -3.07 7.81
CA LEU A 235 -4.99 -4.33 7.08
C LEU A 235 -4.20 -5.34 7.92
N HIS A 236 -3.18 -4.87 8.63
CA HIS A 236 -2.33 -5.70 9.47
C HIS A 236 -3.02 -6.15 10.77
N ASP A 237 -3.75 -5.24 11.43
CA ASP A 237 -4.52 -5.54 12.64
C ASP A 237 -5.58 -6.63 12.38
N LEU A 238 -6.28 -6.50 11.25
CA LEU A 238 -7.25 -7.48 10.76
C LEU A 238 -6.62 -8.74 10.14
N ARG A 239 -5.28 -8.80 10.05
CA ARG A 239 -4.48 -9.88 9.44
C ARG A 239 -4.95 -10.25 8.04
N LEU A 240 -5.29 -9.24 7.23
CA LEU A 240 -5.88 -9.39 5.89
C LEU A 240 -4.85 -9.75 4.80
N TYR A 241 -3.63 -10.10 5.21
CA TYR A 241 -2.64 -10.79 4.38
C TYR A 241 -2.78 -12.33 4.42
N LYS A 242 -3.68 -12.87 5.27
CA LYS A 242 -3.95 -14.30 5.41
C LYS A 242 -5.34 -14.66 4.93
N LYS A 243 -5.46 -15.72 4.13
CA LYS A 243 -6.74 -16.26 3.66
C LYS A 243 -7.71 -16.62 4.80
N GLU A 244 -7.22 -17.09 5.94
CA GLU A 244 -8.05 -17.51 7.07
C GLU A 244 -8.86 -16.35 7.67
N SER A 245 -8.29 -15.14 7.66
CA SER A 245 -8.93 -13.93 8.19
C SER A 245 -10.13 -13.49 7.36
N TYR A 246 -10.28 -13.99 6.14
CA TYR A 246 -11.35 -13.62 5.22
C TYR A 246 -12.66 -14.37 5.45
N LYS A 247 -12.65 -15.47 6.23
CA LYS A 247 -13.82 -16.31 6.49
C LYS A 247 -15.01 -15.57 7.13
N ARG A 248 -14.75 -14.42 7.76
CA ARG A 248 -15.78 -13.57 8.39
C ARG A 248 -16.47 -12.61 7.43
N PHE A 249 -15.96 -12.46 6.21
CA PHE A 249 -16.50 -11.54 5.21
C PHE A 249 -17.25 -12.29 4.12
N THR A 250 -18.27 -11.65 3.56
CA THR A 250 -18.96 -12.08 2.34
C THR A 250 -18.01 -12.06 1.15
N LEU A 251 -18.32 -12.81 0.09
CA LEU A 251 -17.45 -12.85 -1.10
C LEU A 251 -17.19 -11.46 -1.70
N ILE A 252 -18.22 -10.60 -1.74
CA ILE A 252 -18.09 -9.22 -2.22
C ILE A 252 -17.09 -8.45 -1.35
N GLU A 253 -17.26 -8.47 -0.03
CA GLU A 253 -16.35 -7.80 0.91
C GLU A 253 -14.92 -8.34 0.79
N GLN A 254 -14.75 -9.66 0.64
CA GLN A 254 -13.42 -10.25 0.44
C GLN A 254 -12.73 -9.65 -0.80
N GLU A 255 -13.45 -9.54 -1.92
CA GLU A 255 -12.88 -8.97 -3.15
C GLU A 255 -12.63 -7.46 -3.03
N LEU A 256 -13.51 -6.70 -2.37
CA LEU A 256 -13.27 -5.26 -2.12
C LEU A 256 -12.04 -5.03 -1.24
N ILE A 257 -11.85 -5.85 -0.20
CA ILE A 257 -10.66 -5.79 0.67
C ILE A 257 -9.39 -6.11 -0.13
N LYS A 258 -9.41 -7.14 -0.99
CA LYS A 258 -8.25 -7.45 -1.86
C LYS A 258 -7.92 -6.29 -2.81
N ARG A 259 -8.94 -5.64 -3.38
CA ARG A 259 -8.75 -4.45 -4.22
C ARG A 259 -8.13 -3.29 -3.44
N ALA A 260 -8.59 -3.04 -2.21
CA ALA A 260 -7.99 -2.04 -1.31
C ALA A 260 -6.54 -2.37 -0.94
N PHE A 261 -6.26 -3.64 -0.68
CA PHE A 261 -4.91 -4.13 -0.43
C PHE A 261 -3.96 -3.79 -1.59
N TRP A 262 -4.35 -4.08 -2.83
CA TRP A 262 -3.54 -3.76 -4.00
C TRP A 262 -3.43 -2.26 -4.27
N GLN A 263 -4.47 -1.48 -3.95
CA GLN A 263 -4.38 -0.03 -4.00
C GLN A 263 -3.31 0.51 -3.03
N CYS A 264 -3.31 0.03 -1.78
CA CYS A 264 -2.27 0.34 -0.81
C CYS A 264 -0.88 -0.13 -1.29
N PHE A 265 -0.80 -1.33 -1.89
CA PHE A 265 0.44 -1.86 -2.43
C PHE A 265 1.01 -0.97 -3.55
N PHE A 266 0.18 -0.44 -4.44
CA PHE A 266 0.62 0.51 -5.47
C PHE A 266 1.21 1.77 -4.85
N ILE A 267 0.51 2.38 -3.88
CA ILE A 267 0.97 3.58 -3.17
C ILE A 267 2.32 3.31 -2.48
N GLN A 268 2.44 2.19 -1.77
CA GLN A 268 3.68 1.75 -1.11
C GLN A 268 4.84 1.51 -2.07
N THR A 269 4.54 1.02 -3.28
CA THR A 269 5.56 0.76 -4.31
C THR A 269 6.09 2.07 -4.89
N HIS A 270 5.20 3.02 -5.22
CA HIS A 270 5.62 4.36 -5.67
C HIS A 270 6.43 5.07 -4.59
N ASP A 271 5.96 5.08 -3.35
CA ASP A 271 6.66 5.68 -2.20
C ASP A 271 8.10 5.15 -2.05
N ARG A 272 8.33 3.85 -2.28
CA ARG A 272 9.66 3.22 -2.22
C ARG A 272 10.54 3.47 -3.43
N VAL A 273 9.95 3.66 -4.61
CA VAL A 273 10.69 3.95 -5.83
C VAL A 273 11.13 5.41 -5.86
N GLU A 274 10.24 6.32 -5.41
CA GLU A 274 10.42 7.76 -5.49
C GLU A 274 11.16 8.33 -4.26
N ASN A 275 11.00 7.71 -3.08
CA ASN A 275 11.59 8.22 -1.84
C ASN A 275 12.66 7.25 -1.28
N PRO A 276 13.88 7.76 -0.99
CA PRO A 276 14.92 6.96 -0.34
C PRO A 276 14.51 6.42 1.04
N VAL A 277 13.67 7.18 1.75
CA VAL A 277 13.06 6.78 3.02
C VAL A 277 11.55 6.74 2.80
N PRO A 278 10.94 5.55 2.72
CA PRO A 278 9.50 5.42 2.53
C PRO A 278 8.72 6.00 3.70
N HIS A 279 7.61 6.67 3.41
CA HIS A 279 6.69 7.21 4.41
C HIS A 279 5.76 6.12 4.98
N THR A 280 5.51 5.08 4.18
CA THR A 280 4.50 4.05 4.46
C THR A 280 5.10 2.72 4.95
N GLY A 281 4.48 2.16 5.99
CA GLY A 281 4.69 0.76 6.39
C GLY A 281 4.17 -0.23 5.35
N MET A 282 4.49 -1.52 5.52
CA MET A 282 3.95 -2.58 4.64
C MET A 282 2.53 -2.97 5.09
N SER A 283 1.61 -3.12 4.15
CA SER A 283 0.24 -3.62 4.42
C SER A 283 0.16 -5.15 4.54
N HIS A 284 1.28 -5.84 4.32
CA HIS A 284 1.40 -7.28 4.32
C HIS A 284 2.61 -7.76 5.11
N GLU A 285 2.61 -9.05 5.43
CA GLU A 285 3.75 -9.74 6.03
C GLU A 285 4.43 -10.62 4.97
N PRO A 286 5.62 -10.26 4.46
CA PRO A 286 6.27 -10.91 3.31
C PRO A 286 6.39 -12.43 3.38
N ARG A 287 6.47 -13.02 4.58
CA ARG A 287 6.57 -14.48 4.78
C ARG A 287 5.23 -15.20 4.92
N GLN A 288 4.20 -14.48 5.36
CA GLN A 288 2.90 -15.07 5.70
C GLN A 288 1.81 -14.72 4.69
N THR A 289 2.12 -13.84 3.73
CA THR A 289 1.14 -13.36 2.75
C THR A 289 0.85 -14.43 1.72
N ASP A 290 -0.43 -14.76 1.59
CA ASP A 290 -0.94 -15.63 0.54
C ASP A 290 -1.20 -14.84 -0.75
N TRP A 291 -0.13 -14.55 -1.49
CA TRP A 291 -0.17 -13.71 -2.69
C TRP A 291 -1.14 -14.19 -3.76
N GLU A 292 -1.29 -15.51 -3.92
CA GLU A 292 -2.22 -16.10 -4.91
C GLU A 292 -3.67 -15.85 -4.50
N PHE A 293 -3.99 -16.02 -3.21
CA PHE A 293 -5.31 -15.68 -2.69
C PHE A 293 -5.61 -14.18 -2.78
N MET A 294 -4.59 -13.34 -2.58
CA MET A 294 -4.75 -11.87 -2.59
C MET A 294 -5.03 -11.32 -3.99
N LEU A 295 -4.73 -12.06 -5.07
CA LEU A 295 -5.09 -11.63 -6.42
C LEU A 295 -6.62 -11.57 -6.55
N PRO A 296 -7.21 -10.44 -6.98
CA PRO A 296 -8.65 -10.34 -7.18
C PRO A 296 -9.13 -11.34 -8.23
N LEU A 297 -10.33 -11.88 -8.04
CA LEU A 297 -10.98 -12.70 -9.04
C LEU A 297 -11.32 -11.87 -10.27
N GLU A 298 -10.95 -12.36 -11.46
CA GLU A 298 -11.34 -11.79 -12.75
C GLU A 298 -12.81 -12.16 -13.07
N TRP A 299 -13.73 -11.79 -12.19
CA TRP A 299 -15.17 -12.03 -12.29
C TRP A 299 -15.92 -10.72 -12.57
N THR A 300 -17.05 -10.83 -13.27
CA THR A 300 -18.03 -9.74 -13.39
C THR A 300 -18.75 -9.49 -12.06
N ASP A 301 -19.38 -8.33 -11.92
CA ASP A 301 -20.16 -8.02 -10.71
C ASP A 301 -21.39 -8.96 -10.58
N GLU A 302 -21.95 -9.43 -11.70
CA GLU A 302 -23.01 -10.43 -11.73
C GLU A 302 -22.53 -11.79 -11.20
N GLU A 303 -21.34 -12.23 -11.61
CA GLU A 303 -20.72 -13.47 -11.10
C GLU A 303 -20.37 -13.37 -9.62
N LEU A 304 -19.87 -12.20 -9.20
CA LEU A 304 -19.56 -11.93 -7.80
C LEU A 304 -20.83 -11.96 -6.93
N SER A 305 -21.91 -11.36 -7.43
CA SER A 305 -23.24 -11.42 -6.80
C SER A 305 -23.78 -12.85 -6.71
N ALA A 306 -23.59 -13.65 -7.77
CA ALA A 306 -24.07 -15.03 -7.83
C ALA A 306 -23.20 -16.01 -7.02
N GLY A 307 -21.99 -15.60 -6.61
CA GLY A 307 -21.02 -16.46 -5.95
C GLY A 307 -20.48 -17.59 -6.84
N ARG A 308 -20.63 -17.46 -8.17
CA ARG A 308 -20.20 -18.47 -9.13
C ARG A 308 -19.95 -17.86 -10.50
N VAL A 309 -19.05 -18.52 -11.23
CA VAL A 309 -18.79 -18.25 -12.64
C VAL A 309 -20.02 -18.59 -13.47
N ILE A 310 -20.42 -17.68 -14.37
CA ILE A 310 -21.56 -17.89 -15.27
C ILE A 310 -21.04 -18.51 -16.58
N PRO A 311 -21.54 -19.68 -17.02
CA PRO A 311 -21.09 -20.33 -18.25
C PRO A 311 -21.49 -19.57 -19.52
N GLY A 312 -20.58 -19.44 -20.48
CA GLY A 312 -20.83 -18.81 -21.79
C GLY A 312 -19.63 -18.05 -22.35
N ALA A 313 -19.77 -17.52 -23.58
CA ALA A 313 -18.81 -16.54 -24.10
C ALA A 313 -18.96 -15.25 -23.27
N ARG A 314 -17.96 -14.98 -22.42
CA ARG A 314 -17.99 -13.85 -21.48
C ARG A 314 -17.31 -12.62 -22.07
N PRO A 315 -17.91 -11.42 -21.95
CA PRO A 315 -17.16 -10.20 -22.15
C PRO A 315 -16.04 -10.13 -21.11
N LEU A 316 -14.96 -9.42 -21.44
CA LEU A 316 -13.87 -9.20 -20.49
C LEU A 316 -14.40 -8.39 -19.29
N PRO A 317 -14.25 -8.87 -18.04
CA PRO A 317 -14.71 -8.13 -16.86
C PRO A 317 -13.95 -6.82 -16.68
N ALA A 318 -14.60 -5.77 -16.17
CA ALA A 318 -13.96 -4.48 -15.92
C ALA A 318 -12.76 -4.58 -14.94
N ILE A 319 -12.80 -5.54 -14.01
CA ILE A 319 -11.70 -5.76 -13.06
C ILE A 319 -10.40 -6.27 -13.74
N ALA A 320 -10.47 -6.79 -14.96
CA ALA A 320 -9.31 -7.35 -15.67
C ALA A 320 -8.20 -6.30 -15.89
N GLY A 321 -8.56 -5.04 -16.12
CA GLY A 321 -7.58 -3.96 -16.25
C GLY A 321 -6.77 -3.76 -14.97
N PHE A 322 -7.46 -3.68 -13.82
CA PHE A 322 -6.81 -3.58 -12.50
C PHE A 322 -5.90 -4.79 -12.20
N VAL A 323 -6.36 -6.00 -12.52
CA VAL A 323 -5.55 -7.23 -12.38
C VAL A 323 -4.32 -7.21 -13.28
N ALA A 324 -4.42 -6.69 -14.51
CA ALA A 324 -3.28 -6.55 -15.39
C ALA A 324 -2.21 -5.61 -14.81
N VAL A 325 -2.62 -4.49 -14.21
CA VAL A 325 -1.72 -3.53 -13.55
C VAL A 325 -1.05 -4.16 -12.33
N ILE A 326 -1.76 -4.96 -11.53
CA ILE A 326 -1.16 -5.75 -10.44
C ILE A 326 0.02 -6.58 -10.97
N LYS A 327 -0.21 -7.32 -12.07
CA LYS A 327 0.80 -8.20 -12.67
C LYS A 327 2.01 -7.41 -13.21
N VAL A 328 1.81 -6.19 -13.69
CA VAL A 328 2.90 -5.27 -14.07
C VAL A 328 3.73 -4.85 -12.85
N PHE A 329 3.10 -4.40 -11.77
CA PHE A 329 3.82 -4.01 -10.55
C PHE A 329 4.55 -5.17 -9.87
N VAL A 330 4.00 -6.38 -9.95
CA VAL A 330 4.66 -7.61 -9.51
C VAL A 330 5.99 -7.86 -10.23
N CYS A 331 6.15 -7.39 -11.48
CA CYS A 331 7.45 -7.49 -12.17
C CYS A 331 8.49 -6.52 -11.60
N ILE A 332 8.09 -5.34 -11.10
CA ILE A 332 9.01 -4.38 -10.44
C ILE A 332 9.50 -4.90 -9.10
N ILE A 333 8.60 -5.48 -8.30
CA ILE A 333 8.86 -5.67 -6.87
C ILE A 333 10.02 -6.62 -6.60
N ASP A 334 10.18 -7.65 -7.45
CA ASP A 334 11.31 -8.58 -7.37
C ASP A 334 12.64 -7.84 -7.59
N LEU A 335 12.65 -6.79 -8.42
CA LEU A 335 13.83 -5.92 -8.60
C LEU A 335 14.02 -4.94 -7.44
N VAL A 336 12.96 -4.26 -6.98
CA VAL A 336 13.07 -3.26 -5.90
C VAL A 336 13.63 -3.88 -4.62
N ASN A 337 13.22 -5.11 -4.31
CA ASN A 337 13.74 -5.86 -3.16
C ASN A 337 15.23 -6.22 -3.29
N GLU A 338 15.75 -6.41 -4.52
CA GLU A 338 17.15 -6.77 -4.78
C GLU A 338 18.08 -5.57 -5.04
N ALA A 339 17.54 -4.43 -5.49
CA ALA A 339 18.32 -3.31 -5.97
C ALA A 339 18.48 -2.16 -4.97
N PHE A 340 17.48 -1.90 -4.12
CA PHE A 340 17.51 -0.75 -3.19
C PHE A 340 18.04 -1.10 -1.79
N LEU A 341 18.13 -2.39 -1.44
CA LEU A 341 18.56 -2.82 -0.10
C LEU A 341 20.08 -3.10 -0.07
N SER A 342 20.85 -2.05 0.16
CA SER A 342 22.22 -2.17 0.71
C SER A 342 22.24 -2.62 2.17
N SER A 343 21.06 -2.84 2.79
CA SER A 343 20.90 -3.30 4.17
C SER A 343 20.32 -4.71 4.22
N PRO A 344 20.83 -5.62 5.06
CA PRO A 344 20.38 -7.02 5.07
C PRO A 344 18.91 -7.12 5.55
N GLY A 345 18.00 -7.36 4.62
CA GLY A 345 16.75 -8.10 4.85
C GLY A 345 15.65 -7.48 5.70
N THR A 346 15.70 -6.21 6.11
CA THR A 346 14.68 -5.60 7.01
C THR A 346 13.46 -4.99 6.31
N TYR A 347 13.55 -4.62 5.02
CA TYR A 347 12.44 -3.95 4.29
C TYR A 347 12.05 -4.65 2.97
N SER A 348 12.40 -5.93 2.82
CA SER A 348 12.03 -6.69 1.62
C SER A 348 10.51 -6.87 1.57
N MET A 349 9.86 -6.31 0.55
CA MET A 349 8.41 -6.40 0.34
C MET A 349 7.97 -7.86 0.12
N THR A 350 8.87 -8.74 -0.30
CA THR A 350 8.59 -10.16 -0.53
C THR A 350 9.77 -11.01 -0.04
N THR A 351 9.55 -12.27 0.33
CA THR A 351 10.64 -13.20 0.70
C THR A 351 10.99 -14.20 -0.40
N LYS A 352 10.16 -14.28 -1.43
CA LYS A 352 10.29 -15.14 -2.61
C LYS A 352 9.83 -14.36 -3.84
N PRO A 353 10.36 -14.66 -5.03
CA PRO A 353 9.91 -14.04 -6.27
C PRO A 353 8.41 -14.23 -6.47
N LEU A 354 7.70 -13.16 -6.80
CA LEU A 354 6.24 -13.21 -7.00
C LEU A 354 5.86 -13.60 -8.42
N VAL A 355 6.69 -13.26 -9.41
CA VAL A 355 6.44 -13.54 -10.83
C VAL A 355 6.03 -15.00 -11.09
N PRO A 356 6.77 -16.04 -10.63
CA PRO A 356 6.45 -17.42 -10.96
C PRO A 356 5.15 -17.91 -10.31
N ARG A 357 4.67 -17.20 -9.28
CA ARG A 357 3.46 -17.56 -8.53
C ARG A 357 2.21 -16.91 -9.10
N LEU A 358 2.32 -15.63 -9.48
CA LEU A 358 1.17 -14.82 -9.90
C LEU A 358 1.05 -14.70 -11.42
N VAL A 359 2.15 -14.89 -12.15
CA VAL A 359 2.20 -14.78 -13.62
C VAL A 359 3.08 -15.90 -14.19
N PRO A 360 2.68 -17.18 -14.04
CA PRO A 360 3.51 -18.32 -14.43
C PRO A 360 3.84 -18.37 -15.93
N GLU A 361 3.05 -17.72 -16.78
CA GLU A 361 3.25 -17.62 -18.23
C GLU A 361 4.55 -16.89 -18.61
N LEU A 362 5.11 -16.13 -17.66
CA LEU A 362 6.34 -15.36 -17.84
C LEU A 362 7.61 -16.19 -17.66
N GLY A 363 7.49 -17.43 -17.16
CA GLY A 363 8.62 -18.34 -16.96
C GLY A 363 9.27 -18.20 -15.57
N PRO A 364 10.46 -18.81 -15.38
CA PRO A 364 11.16 -18.78 -14.09
C PRO A 364 11.56 -17.35 -13.70
N PRO A 365 11.73 -17.07 -12.39
CA PRO A 365 12.14 -15.74 -11.95
C PRO A 365 13.56 -15.46 -12.46
N LEU A 366 13.86 -14.18 -12.64
CA LEU A 366 15.21 -13.77 -13.03
C LEU A 366 16.24 -14.30 -12.01
N PRO A 367 17.44 -14.71 -12.46
CA PRO A 367 18.51 -15.07 -11.55
C PRO A 367 18.78 -13.91 -10.59
N ARG A 368 19.00 -14.21 -9.30
CA ARG A 368 19.36 -13.20 -8.30
C ARG A 368 20.53 -12.37 -8.84
N ILE A 369 20.33 -11.07 -8.97
CA ILE A 369 21.33 -10.13 -9.50
C ILE A 369 22.60 -10.14 -8.63
N CYS A 370 22.48 -10.61 -7.38
CA CYS A 370 23.49 -10.55 -6.34
C CYS A 370 24.50 -11.73 -6.30
N ASN A 371 24.33 -12.77 -7.12
CA ASN A 371 25.05 -14.04 -6.89
C ASN A 371 26.11 -14.44 -7.94
N HIS A 372 26.46 -13.59 -8.92
CA HIS A 372 27.59 -13.89 -9.81
C HIS A 372 28.34 -12.63 -10.23
N PRO A 373 29.68 -12.57 -10.08
CA PRO A 373 30.51 -11.47 -10.59
C PRO A 373 30.55 -11.40 -12.14
N ASP A 374 30.05 -12.44 -12.83
CA ASP A 374 30.19 -12.62 -14.28
C ASP A 374 28.87 -12.60 -15.07
N VAL A 375 27.71 -12.29 -14.43
CA VAL A 375 26.47 -12.06 -15.17
C VAL A 375 26.29 -10.55 -15.34
N PRO A 376 26.35 -10.01 -16.57
CA PRO A 376 26.15 -8.59 -16.80
C PRO A 376 24.77 -8.19 -16.27
N LEU A 377 24.72 -7.20 -15.37
CA LEU A 377 23.49 -6.60 -14.85
C LEU A 377 22.50 -6.24 -15.99
N ILE A 378 23.05 -5.86 -17.13
CA ILE A 378 22.38 -5.55 -18.40
C ILE A 378 21.62 -6.76 -18.98
N ASP A 379 22.10 -7.99 -18.83
CA ASP A 379 21.40 -9.18 -19.33
C ASP A 379 20.22 -9.57 -18.44
N ALA A 380 20.31 -9.33 -17.13
CA ALA A 380 19.17 -9.50 -16.22
C ALA A 380 18.07 -8.46 -16.52
N LEU A 381 18.48 -7.22 -16.82
CA LEU A 381 17.62 -6.13 -17.27
C LEU A 381 16.85 -6.46 -18.54
N PHE A 382 17.55 -6.83 -19.61
CA PHE A 382 16.89 -7.16 -20.88
C PHE A 382 15.92 -8.32 -20.74
N ARG A 383 16.23 -9.29 -19.87
CA ARG A 383 15.29 -10.37 -19.54
C ARG A 383 14.06 -9.87 -18.79
N LEU A 384 14.18 -8.92 -17.86
CA LEU A 384 13.03 -8.31 -17.18
C LEU A 384 12.15 -7.51 -18.14
N MET A 385 12.76 -6.70 -19.01
CA MET A 385 12.03 -5.96 -20.05
C MET A 385 11.29 -6.93 -20.99
N SER A 386 11.99 -7.98 -21.45
CA SER A 386 11.38 -9.04 -22.28
C SER A 386 10.23 -9.75 -21.56
N GLN A 387 10.29 -9.87 -20.23
CA GLN A 387 9.24 -10.46 -19.42
C GLN A 387 7.98 -9.58 -19.42
N ILE A 388 8.16 -8.27 -19.25
CA ILE A 388 7.07 -7.30 -19.36
C ILE A 388 6.47 -7.31 -20.77
N ASP A 389 7.31 -7.30 -21.81
CA ASP A 389 6.82 -7.33 -23.20
C ASP A 389 6.04 -8.61 -23.51
N ARG A 390 6.50 -9.75 -22.99
CA ARG A 390 5.77 -11.01 -23.09
C ARG A 390 4.41 -10.91 -22.39
N PHE A 391 4.36 -10.35 -21.19
CA PHE A 391 3.10 -10.13 -20.48
C PHE A 391 2.13 -9.28 -21.32
N LEU A 392 2.60 -8.14 -21.83
CA LEU A 392 1.79 -7.24 -22.66
C LEU A 392 1.29 -7.93 -23.93
N SER A 393 2.07 -8.83 -24.52
CA SER A 393 1.67 -9.60 -25.71
C SER A 393 0.51 -10.58 -25.44
N LEU A 394 0.41 -11.07 -24.20
CA LEU A 394 -0.59 -12.04 -23.73
C LEU A 394 -1.90 -11.37 -23.27
N LEU A 395 -1.94 -10.04 -23.18
CA LEU A 395 -3.16 -9.33 -22.78
C LEU A 395 -4.32 -9.65 -23.72
N PRO A 396 -5.56 -9.73 -23.20
CA PRO A 396 -6.78 -9.78 -24.01
C PRO A 396 -6.83 -8.64 -25.04
N HIS A 397 -7.47 -8.88 -26.18
CA HIS A 397 -7.57 -7.89 -27.27
C HIS A 397 -8.08 -6.53 -26.78
N ASP A 398 -9.07 -6.51 -25.89
CA ASP A 398 -9.68 -5.28 -25.35
C ASP A 398 -8.72 -4.45 -24.46
N LEU A 399 -7.58 -5.02 -24.03
CA LEU A 399 -6.54 -4.35 -23.24
C LEU A 399 -5.25 -4.10 -24.03
N LYS A 400 -5.19 -4.50 -25.31
CA LYS A 400 -4.06 -4.18 -26.19
C LYS A 400 -4.08 -2.70 -26.57
N PRO A 401 -2.91 -2.10 -26.89
CA PRO A 401 -2.86 -0.70 -27.26
C PRO A 401 -3.70 -0.44 -28.52
N ASN A 402 -4.32 0.74 -28.57
CA ASN A 402 -5.08 1.15 -29.75
C ASN A 402 -4.14 1.27 -30.95
N ARG A 403 -4.59 0.85 -32.13
CA ARG A 403 -3.81 1.11 -33.36
C ARG A 403 -3.70 2.62 -33.56
N PRO A 404 -2.52 3.16 -33.94
CA PRO A 404 -2.40 4.57 -34.28
C PRO A 404 -3.40 4.91 -35.38
N VAL A 405 -4.18 5.98 -35.16
CA VAL A 405 -5.06 6.53 -36.19
C VAL A 405 -4.16 7.11 -37.28
N GLU A 406 -4.06 6.44 -38.43
CA GLU A 406 -3.44 7.03 -39.61
C GLU A 406 -4.16 8.35 -39.94
N PRO A 407 -3.46 9.42 -40.38
CA PRO A 407 -4.11 10.64 -40.80
C PRO A 407 -5.13 10.32 -41.89
N ALA A 408 -6.41 10.54 -41.56
CA ALA A 408 -7.56 10.10 -42.33
C ALA A 408 -7.46 10.51 -43.81
N THR A 409 -7.23 9.53 -44.69
CA THR A 409 -7.43 9.68 -46.14
C THR A 409 -8.54 8.78 -46.69
N GLN A 410 -9.21 7.98 -45.85
CA GLN A 410 -10.35 7.15 -46.30
C GLN A 410 -11.46 7.14 -45.25
N PHE A 411 -12.67 7.44 -45.70
CA PHE A 411 -13.90 7.31 -44.93
C PHE A 411 -14.00 5.88 -44.38
N PRO A 412 -14.18 5.68 -43.06
CA PRO A 412 -14.35 4.35 -42.53
C PRO A 412 -15.73 3.81 -42.98
N SER A 413 -15.70 2.68 -43.69
CA SER A 413 -16.90 1.83 -43.83
C SER A 413 -17.37 1.38 -42.44
N PRO A 414 -18.68 1.25 -42.20
CA PRO A 414 -19.22 0.78 -40.92
C PRO A 414 -19.03 -0.73 -40.84
N SER A 415 -17.79 -1.18 -40.60
CA SER A 415 -17.54 -2.55 -40.17
C SER A 415 -17.86 -2.66 -38.69
N SER A 416 -18.60 -3.71 -38.37
CA SER A 416 -19.09 -4.17 -37.08
C SER A 416 -18.00 -4.44 -36.04
N ASP A 417 -17.22 -3.44 -35.65
CA ASP A 417 -16.32 -3.53 -34.52
C ASP A 417 -17.15 -3.47 -33.24
N ARG A 418 -16.99 -4.49 -32.39
CA ARG A 418 -17.73 -4.67 -31.14
C ARG A 418 -17.72 -3.36 -30.35
N ASP A 419 -18.85 -2.94 -29.81
CA ASP A 419 -18.96 -1.82 -28.86
C ASP A 419 -18.10 -2.11 -27.61
N ILE A 420 -16.78 -1.89 -27.71
CA ILE A 420 -15.87 -2.01 -26.57
C ILE A 420 -16.21 -0.86 -25.63
N PRO A 421 -16.58 -1.15 -24.36
CA PRO A 421 -16.88 -0.10 -23.40
C PRO A 421 -15.75 0.93 -23.29
N ALA A 422 -16.10 2.21 -23.30
CA ALA A 422 -15.14 3.32 -23.30
C ALA A 422 -14.12 3.20 -22.13
N TYR A 423 -14.52 2.67 -20.98
CA TYR A 423 -13.63 2.51 -19.83
C TYR A 423 -12.39 1.64 -20.10
N PHE A 424 -12.39 0.80 -21.15
CA PHE A 424 -11.20 0.04 -21.53
C PHE A 424 -10.06 0.93 -22.03
N ASP A 425 -10.35 2.10 -22.61
CA ASP A 425 -9.31 3.05 -23.00
C ASP A 425 -8.57 3.63 -21.79
N ILE A 426 -9.28 3.85 -20.68
CA ILE A 426 -8.67 4.25 -19.39
C ILE A 426 -7.71 3.16 -18.89
N MET A 427 -8.15 1.90 -18.93
CA MET A 427 -7.37 0.74 -18.48
C MET A 427 -6.13 0.53 -19.36
N LYS A 428 -6.26 0.61 -20.69
CA LYS A 428 -5.14 0.51 -21.64
C LYS A 428 -4.08 1.56 -21.32
N ALA A 429 -4.49 2.83 -21.20
CA ALA A 429 -3.56 3.91 -20.87
C ALA A 429 -2.82 3.63 -19.55
N ASN A 430 -3.54 3.18 -18.52
CA ASN A 430 -2.93 2.82 -17.24
C ASN A 430 -1.90 1.69 -17.39
N ILE A 431 -2.27 0.58 -18.03
CA ILE A 431 -1.42 -0.62 -18.15
C ILE A 431 -0.15 -0.30 -18.94
N HIS A 432 -0.29 0.30 -20.13
CA HIS A 432 0.83 0.51 -21.05
C HIS A 432 1.75 1.64 -20.57
N ILE A 433 1.23 2.72 -20.01
CA ILE A 433 2.10 3.77 -19.46
C ILE A 433 2.76 3.31 -18.18
N THR A 434 2.07 2.52 -17.34
CA THR A 434 2.69 1.92 -16.16
C THR A 434 3.79 0.95 -16.56
N SER A 435 3.61 0.09 -17.57
CA SER A 435 4.66 -0.83 -18.01
C SER A 435 5.89 -0.12 -18.56
N ILE A 436 5.72 1.00 -19.27
CA ILE A 436 6.83 1.83 -19.75
C ILE A 436 7.53 2.54 -18.57
N TYR A 437 6.76 3.05 -17.61
CA TYR A 437 7.30 3.63 -16.37
C TYR A 437 8.13 2.62 -15.58
N VAL A 438 7.61 1.41 -15.42
CA VAL A 438 8.33 0.29 -14.82
C VAL A 438 9.67 0.07 -15.53
N GLN A 439 9.67 -0.02 -16.87
CA GLN A 439 10.90 -0.19 -17.65
C GLN A 439 11.89 0.97 -17.43
N SER A 440 11.40 2.21 -17.32
CA SER A 440 12.21 3.39 -17.02
C SER A 440 12.86 3.31 -15.62
N VAL A 441 12.08 2.96 -14.59
CA VAL A 441 12.57 2.79 -13.22
C VAL A 441 13.63 1.68 -13.15
N ILE A 442 13.38 0.57 -13.84
CA ILE A 442 14.30 -0.56 -13.95
C ILE A 442 15.63 -0.11 -14.57
N LEU A 443 15.57 0.63 -15.69
CA LEU A 443 16.75 1.16 -16.38
C LEU A 443 17.56 2.09 -15.46
N SER A 444 16.92 3.08 -14.84
CA SER A 444 17.57 4.03 -13.93
C SER A 444 18.23 3.34 -12.74
N THR A 445 17.54 2.37 -12.13
CA THR A 445 18.06 1.61 -10.99
C THR A 445 19.33 0.85 -11.35
N CYS A 446 19.36 0.19 -12.51
CA CYS A 446 20.54 -0.55 -12.92
C CYS A 446 21.70 0.34 -13.35
N LEU A 447 21.41 1.49 -13.96
CA LEU A 447 22.41 2.51 -14.25
C LEU A 447 23.15 2.98 -12.99
N LEU A 448 22.40 3.29 -11.93
CA LEU A 448 22.97 3.69 -10.65
C LEU A 448 23.89 2.61 -10.08
N ARG A 449 23.49 1.34 -10.18
CA ARG A 449 24.30 0.21 -9.68
C ARG A 449 25.55 -0.03 -10.51
N THR A 450 25.47 0.04 -11.85
CA THR A 450 26.66 -0.06 -12.72
C THR A 450 27.67 1.04 -12.40
N ARG A 451 27.21 2.30 -12.28
CA ARG A 451 28.05 3.45 -11.89
C ARG A 451 28.69 3.26 -10.51
N ALA A 452 27.95 2.70 -9.55
CA ALA A 452 28.48 2.43 -8.20
C ALA A 452 29.55 1.33 -8.18
N LEU A 453 29.44 0.31 -9.05
CA LEU A 453 30.45 -0.74 -9.20
C LEU A 453 31.71 -0.21 -9.88
N SER A 454 31.59 0.56 -10.97
CA SER A 454 32.73 1.18 -11.65
C SER A 454 33.53 2.10 -10.72
N ARG A 455 32.86 2.90 -9.88
CA ARG A 455 33.54 3.77 -8.89
C ARG A 455 34.30 2.99 -7.80
N ARG A 456 33.88 1.75 -7.48
CA ARG A 456 34.59 0.90 -6.50
C ARG A 456 35.89 0.33 -7.09
N ASP A 457 35.88 -0.09 -8.35
CA ASP A 457 37.09 -0.57 -9.03
C ASP A 457 38.13 0.54 -9.20
N ASP A 458 37.72 1.77 -9.53
CA ASP A 458 38.63 2.92 -9.59
C ASP A 458 39.28 3.22 -8.23
N SER A 459 38.52 3.13 -7.13
CA SER A 459 39.03 3.40 -5.77
C SER A 459 40.03 2.35 -5.26
N LEU A 460 40.00 1.12 -5.78
CA LEU A 460 40.93 0.05 -5.44
C LEU A 460 42.19 0.06 -6.33
N SER A 461 42.15 0.75 -7.47
CA SER A 461 43.31 0.89 -8.38
C SER A 461 44.31 1.98 -7.98
N VAL A 462 43.98 2.82 -6.97
CA VAL A 462 44.81 3.98 -6.55
C VAL A 462 45.69 3.68 -5.33
N SER A 463 45.62 2.50 -4.72
CA SER A 463 46.52 2.09 -3.62
C SER A 463 47.51 1.01 -4.06
N ASP A 464 48.60 1.41 -4.72
CA ASP A 464 49.96 0.86 -4.54
C ASP A 464 50.91 1.40 -5.63
N SER A 465 51.44 2.61 -5.44
CA SER A 465 52.80 2.94 -5.89
C SER A 465 53.26 4.28 -5.30
N TRP A 466 53.89 4.24 -4.13
CA TRP A 466 54.79 5.32 -3.71
C TRP A 466 56.21 4.84 -4.03
N SER A 467 56.71 5.24 -5.20
CA SER A 467 58.15 5.20 -5.49
C SER A 467 58.64 6.61 -5.82
N TRP A 468 59.65 7.05 -5.07
CA TRP A 468 60.34 8.32 -5.21
C TRP A 468 61.26 8.27 -6.43
N GLY A 469 61.11 9.23 -7.34
CA GLY A 469 62.17 9.60 -8.29
C GLY A 469 61.72 9.89 -9.72
N GLY A 470 61.61 11.17 -10.05
CA GLY A 470 62.02 11.72 -11.35
C GLY A 470 61.10 11.50 -12.56
N SER A 471 60.68 12.64 -13.12
CA SER A 471 60.14 12.87 -14.48
C SER A 471 58.61 12.81 -14.62
N SER A 472 58.02 13.94 -15.04
CA SER A 472 56.64 14.03 -15.51
C SER A 472 56.31 12.97 -16.56
N PRO A 473 55.06 12.50 -16.58
CA PRO A 473 54.34 12.55 -17.84
C PRO A 473 52.87 13.01 -17.72
N ALA A 474 52.46 13.69 -18.79
CA ALA A 474 51.13 13.92 -19.35
C ALA A 474 49.86 13.51 -18.56
N THR A 475 48.92 14.46 -18.55
CA THR A 475 47.47 14.30 -18.41
C THR A 475 46.96 13.04 -19.13
N PRO A 476 46.15 12.17 -18.49
CA PRO A 476 45.45 11.11 -19.21
C PRO A 476 44.25 11.73 -19.93
N ALA A 477 44.48 12.17 -21.18
CA ALA A 477 43.41 12.32 -22.16
C ALA A 477 43.13 10.93 -22.76
N GLY A 478 42.01 10.33 -22.40
CA GLY A 478 41.59 9.05 -22.97
C GLY A 478 40.44 8.41 -22.21
N ALA A 479 39.22 8.92 -22.40
CA ALA A 479 38.03 8.09 -22.20
C ALA A 479 38.17 6.85 -23.10
N SER A 480 38.02 5.66 -22.53
CA SER A 480 38.23 4.41 -23.27
C SER A 480 37.19 4.28 -24.39
N PRO A 481 37.50 3.64 -25.54
CA PRO A 481 36.51 3.40 -26.61
C PRO A 481 35.29 2.59 -26.15
N ARG A 482 35.38 1.90 -25.01
CA ARG A 482 34.30 1.10 -24.41
C ARG A 482 33.28 1.97 -23.68
N ASP A 483 33.69 3.05 -23.01
CA ASP A 483 32.77 3.95 -22.31
C ASP A 483 31.84 4.68 -23.29
N ASN A 484 32.37 5.12 -24.44
CA ASN A 484 31.59 5.80 -25.47
C ASN A 484 30.52 4.91 -26.13
N SER A 485 30.73 3.58 -26.19
CA SER A 485 29.73 2.64 -26.72
C SER A 485 28.61 2.38 -25.73
N ALA A 486 28.93 2.23 -24.44
CA ALA A 486 27.95 1.99 -23.40
C ALA A 486 27.01 3.19 -23.21
N THR A 487 27.55 4.42 -23.17
CA THR A 487 26.74 5.64 -23.06
C THR A 487 25.80 5.81 -24.26
N ALA A 488 26.24 5.46 -25.46
CA ALA A 488 25.40 5.50 -26.67
C ALA A 488 24.25 4.47 -26.62
N ASP A 489 24.49 3.26 -26.12
CA ASP A 489 23.46 2.22 -25.98
C ASP A 489 22.44 2.56 -24.88
N LEU A 490 22.89 3.22 -23.81
CA LEU A 490 22.01 3.73 -22.75
C LEU A 490 21.08 4.83 -23.25
N TRP A 491 21.62 5.77 -24.01
CA TRP A 491 20.80 6.83 -24.61
C TRP A 491 19.76 6.25 -25.58
N ARG A 492 20.13 5.26 -26.40
CA ARG A 492 19.19 4.55 -27.28
C ARG A 492 18.04 3.89 -26.51
N LEU A 493 18.32 3.33 -25.34
CA LEU A 493 17.28 2.70 -24.52
C LEU A 493 16.34 3.73 -23.88
N ARG A 494 16.89 4.86 -23.38
CA ARG A 494 16.08 6.01 -22.90
C ARG A 494 15.22 6.60 -24.02
N GLU A 495 15.80 6.79 -25.21
CA GLU A 495 15.08 7.24 -26.40
C GLU A 495 13.96 6.27 -26.79
N HIS A 496 14.23 4.96 -26.74
CA HIS A 496 13.22 3.94 -27.03
C HIS A 496 12.04 4.05 -26.05
N ILE A 497 12.29 4.12 -24.75
CA ILE A 497 11.26 4.29 -23.71
C ILE A 497 10.44 5.57 -23.95
N ALA A 498 11.10 6.69 -24.25
CA ALA A 498 10.43 7.95 -24.56
C ALA A 498 9.55 7.86 -25.81
N ARG A 499 10.04 7.21 -26.87
CA ARG A 499 9.30 7.03 -28.12
C ARG A 499 8.07 6.15 -27.92
N GLU A 500 8.20 5.03 -27.21
CA GLU A 500 7.08 4.15 -26.87
C GLU A 500 6.05 4.88 -26.01
N LEU A 501 6.50 5.67 -25.02
CA LEU A 501 5.60 6.48 -24.21
C LEU A 501 4.78 7.44 -25.07
N LEU A 502 5.46 8.17 -25.97
CA LEU A 502 4.79 9.12 -26.85
C LEU A 502 3.81 8.42 -27.82
N HIS A 503 4.15 7.22 -28.28
CA HIS A 503 3.25 6.40 -29.09
C HIS A 503 1.97 6.05 -28.33
N VAL A 504 2.09 5.55 -27.10
CA VAL A 504 0.93 5.20 -26.25
C VAL A 504 0.10 6.43 -25.89
N ILE A 505 0.75 7.56 -25.58
CA ILE A 505 0.05 8.83 -25.32
C ILE A 505 -0.76 9.27 -26.54
N ASN A 506 -0.17 9.25 -27.73
CA ASN A 506 -0.87 9.66 -28.96
C ASN A 506 -1.99 8.69 -29.36
N ALA A 507 -1.90 7.41 -28.99
CA ALA A 507 -2.94 6.41 -29.21
C ALA A 507 -4.04 6.45 -28.13
N SER A 508 -3.82 7.18 -27.03
CA SER A 508 -4.77 7.33 -25.93
C SER A 508 -5.57 8.62 -26.09
N SER A 509 -6.85 8.57 -25.72
CA SER A 509 -7.64 9.80 -25.65
C SER A 509 -7.21 10.64 -24.44
N LEU A 510 -7.30 11.97 -24.58
CA LEU A 510 -6.95 12.89 -23.51
C LEU A 510 -7.75 12.61 -22.22
N TRP A 511 -9.04 12.30 -22.35
CA TRP A 511 -9.87 11.99 -21.19
C TRP A 511 -9.51 10.65 -20.53
N ALA A 512 -8.98 9.67 -21.27
CA ALA A 512 -8.49 8.43 -20.69
C ALA A 512 -7.21 8.67 -19.88
N LEU A 513 -6.31 9.52 -20.40
CA LEU A 513 -5.12 9.96 -19.66
C LEU A 513 -5.50 10.77 -18.41
N GLU A 514 -6.47 11.69 -18.51
CA GLU A 514 -6.96 12.46 -17.36
C GLU A 514 -7.59 11.59 -16.29
N SER A 515 -8.37 10.57 -16.67
CA SER A 515 -9.05 9.70 -15.69
C SER A 515 -8.07 8.95 -14.80
N ASN A 516 -6.81 8.79 -15.24
CA ASN A 516 -5.73 8.22 -14.44
C ASN A 516 -5.17 9.15 -13.36
N GLY A 517 -5.65 10.39 -13.30
CA GLY A 517 -5.31 11.38 -12.28
C GLY A 517 -3.81 11.71 -12.20
N GLY A 518 -3.37 12.18 -11.03
CA GLY A 518 -1.98 12.60 -10.81
C GLY A 518 -0.95 11.49 -11.06
N SER A 519 -1.34 10.21 -10.96
CA SER A 519 -0.43 9.08 -11.22
C SER A 519 0.04 9.02 -12.67
N MET A 520 -0.74 9.53 -13.63
CA MET A 520 -0.33 9.60 -15.04
C MET A 520 0.70 10.70 -15.26
N VAL A 521 0.46 11.87 -14.66
CA VAL A 521 1.36 13.03 -14.70
C VAL A 521 2.74 12.66 -14.16
N VAL A 522 2.80 12.04 -12.97
CA VAL A 522 4.06 11.63 -12.34
C VAL A 522 4.85 10.71 -13.25
N LYS A 523 4.23 9.65 -13.81
CA LYS A 523 4.93 8.70 -14.68
C LYS A 523 5.52 9.36 -15.92
N ILE A 524 4.76 10.23 -16.59
CA ILE A 524 5.24 10.96 -17.77
C ILE A 524 6.39 11.89 -17.40
N ARG A 525 6.27 12.60 -16.27
CA ARG A 525 7.30 13.53 -15.77
C ARG A 525 8.61 12.81 -15.43
N GLU A 526 8.52 11.69 -14.72
CA GLU A 526 9.68 10.88 -14.33
C GLU A 526 10.42 10.31 -15.56
N ILE A 527 9.68 9.77 -16.54
CA ILE A 527 10.28 9.28 -17.79
C ILE A 527 10.94 10.44 -18.56
N ALA A 528 10.26 11.59 -18.65
CA ALA A 528 10.80 12.79 -19.30
C ALA A 528 12.08 13.29 -18.61
N ALA A 529 12.15 13.25 -17.28
CA ALA A 529 13.33 13.67 -16.52
C ALA A 529 14.58 12.85 -16.87
N THR A 530 14.44 11.56 -17.21
CA THR A 530 15.58 10.72 -17.63
C THR A 530 16.27 11.20 -18.91
N LEU A 531 15.59 12.00 -19.73
CA LEU A 531 16.13 12.59 -20.96
C LEU A 531 16.98 13.84 -20.70
N LEU A 532 16.85 14.46 -19.52
CA LEU A 532 17.65 15.62 -19.09
C LEU A 532 19.02 15.19 -18.54
N GLU A 533 19.12 13.99 -17.97
CA GLU A 533 20.36 13.46 -17.37
C GLU A 533 21.49 13.16 -18.39
N GLY A 534 21.28 13.42 -19.67
CA GLY A 534 22.24 13.15 -20.76
C GLY A 534 23.06 14.35 -21.22
N GLU A 535 22.86 15.54 -20.63
CA GLU A 535 23.50 16.79 -21.10
C GLU A 535 25.01 16.86 -20.78
N ASP A 536 25.52 16.10 -19.82
CA ASP A 536 26.92 16.20 -19.36
C ASP A 536 27.92 15.23 -20.02
N GLU A 537 27.48 14.27 -20.86
CA GLU A 537 28.33 13.11 -21.26
C GLU A 537 28.48 12.86 -22.78
N CYS A 538 28.18 13.80 -23.68
CA CYS A 538 28.31 13.56 -25.14
C CYS A 538 29.30 14.49 -25.88
N ASP A 539 30.20 13.88 -26.66
CA ASP A 539 31.11 14.53 -27.61
C ASP A 539 30.33 15.37 -28.65
N TYR A 540 30.72 16.64 -28.78
CA TYR A 540 30.01 17.75 -29.49
C TYR A 540 29.59 17.49 -30.95
N SER A 541 30.08 16.46 -31.63
CA SER A 541 29.78 16.21 -33.06
C SER A 541 28.65 15.18 -33.33
N LYS A 542 28.38 14.25 -32.39
CA LYS A 542 27.26 13.30 -32.46
C LYS A 542 26.14 13.64 -31.45
N ALA A 543 26.44 14.50 -30.49
CA ALA A 543 25.48 15.04 -29.52
C ALA A 543 24.32 15.80 -30.19
N GLY A 544 24.59 16.58 -31.26
CA GLY A 544 23.60 17.51 -31.81
C GLY A 544 22.28 16.87 -32.30
N ASP A 545 22.33 15.73 -32.97
CA ASP A 545 21.11 15.06 -33.46
C ASP A 545 20.34 14.34 -32.35
N ALA A 546 21.05 13.72 -31.40
CA ALA A 546 20.47 13.05 -30.25
C ALA A 546 19.82 14.06 -29.28
N GLU A 547 20.52 15.16 -29.03
CA GLU A 547 20.05 16.29 -28.24
C GLU A 547 18.81 16.94 -28.88
N LYS A 548 18.82 17.13 -30.20
CA LYS A 548 17.65 17.62 -30.94
C LYS A 548 16.43 16.70 -30.75
N ARG A 549 16.60 15.37 -30.90
CA ARG A 549 15.50 14.41 -30.68
C ARG A 549 15.03 14.41 -29.23
N SER A 550 15.94 14.48 -28.26
CA SER A 550 15.59 14.60 -26.83
C SER A 550 14.71 15.84 -26.57
N ARG A 551 15.11 17.00 -27.11
CA ARG A 551 14.33 18.24 -27.03
C ARG A 551 12.95 18.11 -27.68
N GLU A 552 12.84 17.39 -28.80
CA GLU A 552 11.55 17.12 -29.45
C GLU A 552 10.62 16.26 -28.55
N TYR A 553 11.12 15.19 -27.94
CA TYR A 553 10.35 14.39 -26.99
C TYR A 553 9.93 15.20 -25.76
N LEU A 554 10.87 15.95 -25.16
CA LEU A 554 10.60 16.81 -24.00
C LEU A 554 9.53 17.86 -24.31
N ALA A 555 9.59 18.52 -25.48
CA ALA A 555 8.59 19.49 -25.90
C ALA A 555 7.18 18.86 -25.97
N ARG A 556 7.08 17.65 -26.53
CA ARG A 556 5.80 16.91 -26.62
C ARG A 556 5.30 16.46 -25.25
N PHE A 557 6.18 16.00 -24.36
CA PHE A 557 5.79 15.65 -22.99
C PHE A 557 5.33 16.86 -22.20
N VAL A 558 6.02 18.00 -22.31
CA VAL A 558 5.60 19.26 -21.68
C VAL A 558 4.23 19.71 -22.19
N GLU A 559 3.96 19.59 -23.49
CA GLU A 559 2.65 19.90 -24.07
C GLU A 559 1.54 19.03 -23.45
N VAL A 560 1.77 17.70 -23.37
CA VAL A 560 0.81 16.75 -22.78
C VAL A 560 0.64 17.01 -21.28
N LEU A 561 1.73 17.22 -20.54
CA LEU A 561 1.69 17.54 -19.11
C LEU A 561 0.94 18.84 -18.85
N THR A 562 1.14 19.88 -19.67
CA THR A 562 0.41 21.16 -19.54
C THR A 562 -1.09 20.95 -19.75
N GLN A 563 -1.48 20.02 -20.62
CA GLN A 563 -2.88 19.64 -20.78
C GLN A 563 -3.39 18.90 -19.52
N LEU A 564 -2.63 17.96 -18.97
CA LEU A 564 -3.07 17.14 -17.83
C LEU A 564 -3.06 17.90 -16.49
N ASP A 565 -2.05 18.72 -16.21
CA ASP A 565 -1.83 19.42 -14.93
C ASP A 565 -2.80 20.59 -14.67
N HIS A 566 -3.86 20.72 -15.48
CA HIS A 566 -4.87 21.79 -15.48
C HIS A 566 -4.74 22.83 -14.35
N ALA A 567 -3.85 23.81 -14.53
CA ALA A 567 -3.86 24.99 -13.69
C ALA A 567 -5.12 25.80 -14.07
N PRO A 568 -6.00 26.16 -13.11
CA PRO A 568 -7.06 27.11 -13.40
C PRO A 568 -6.38 28.37 -13.93
N LYS A 569 -6.78 28.83 -15.13
CA LYS A 569 -6.32 30.10 -15.67
C LYS A 569 -6.81 31.18 -14.69
N GLY A 570 -5.93 31.60 -13.79
CA GLY A 570 -6.23 32.67 -12.86
C GLY A 570 -6.59 33.91 -13.66
N ASN A 571 -7.81 34.41 -13.48
CA ASN A 571 -8.15 35.79 -13.81
C ASN A 571 -7.40 36.70 -12.81
N HIS A 572 -6.09 36.80 -12.95
CA HIS A 572 -5.34 37.90 -12.38
C HIS A 572 -5.41 39.04 -13.39
N GLU A 573 -6.45 39.86 -13.28
CA GLU A 573 -6.32 41.25 -13.74
C GLU A 573 -5.15 41.86 -12.97
N PRO A 574 -4.15 42.45 -13.64
CA PRO A 574 -3.04 43.09 -12.97
C PRO A 574 -3.59 44.26 -12.16
N MET A 575 -3.48 44.16 -10.83
CA MET A 575 -3.80 45.23 -9.92
C MET A 575 -2.92 46.44 -10.28
N ALA A 576 -3.55 47.52 -10.74
CA ALA A 576 -2.84 48.75 -11.09
C ALA A 576 -2.05 49.26 -9.86
N PRO A 577 -0.80 49.69 -10.04
CA PRO A 577 0.01 50.14 -8.92
C PRO A 577 -0.56 51.46 -8.34
N PRO A 578 -0.33 51.69 -7.03
CA PRO A 578 -0.92 52.80 -6.27
C PRO A 578 -0.46 54.18 -6.74
#